data_AF-A0A366JY90-F1
#
_entry.id   AF-A0A366JY90-F1
#
_cell.length_a   1.000
_cell.length_b   1.000
_cell.length_c   1.000
_cell.angle_alpha   90.00
_cell.angle_beta   90.00
_cell.angle_gamma   90.00
#
_symmetry.space_group_name_H-M   'P 1'
#
loop_
_entity.id
_entity.type
_entity.pdbx_description
1 polymer ?
#
loop_
_entity_poly.entity_id
_entity_poly.type
_entity_poly.pdbx_seq_one_letter_code
_entity_poly.pdbx_strand_id
1 'polypeptide(L)'
;MIRFSLVLGMCFLYILEAFVPNMYISFIFNVAAAAVFFTMVPLLDRKGRIFTLGLFTAGIFIHYAVGDRGMQLIEGITQNMALLAILILAPLLSIPLRREGIIDTVITYLNELKNSPSHTFYGISSFMLTLAPILNMGALRIVHGFVENIRIPSKLLSRSYYVGFTPAVIWSPFFASVGIVLFYLEITYLSYVAFGVVFAILQMAAGMILFRPAGAVETAAALEEETGNAAADKGRKKDLYTLAGFVLGLVLLLIVMEQVSHKSMLLLVSMV
;
A
#
# COMPACT_ATOMS: atom_id res chain seq x y z
N MET A 1 -22.95 2.55 5.62
CA MET A 1 -22.63 1.19 6.11
C MET A 1 -22.89 0.13 5.05
N ILE A 2 -24.10 -0.01 4.51
CA ILE A 2 -24.46 -1.03 3.49
C ILE A 2 -23.47 -1.10 2.31
N ARG A 3 -23.06 0.05 1.77
CA ARG A 3 -22.10 0.13 0.66
C ARG A 3 -20.71 -0.41 1.00
N PHE A 4 -20.21 -0.10 2.20
CA PHE A 4 -18.93 -0.62 2.67
C PHE A 4 -19.01 -2.14 2.89
N SER A 5 -20.11 -2.62 3.47
CA SER A 5 -20.37 -4.05 3.63
C SER A 5 -20.46 -4.79 2.28
N LEU A 6 -21.05 -4.17 1.25
CA LEU A 6 -21.09 -4.74 -0.11
C LEU A 6 -19.70 -4.89 -0.72
N VAL A 7 -18.88 -3.84 -0.63
CA VAL A 7 -17.50 -3.87 -1.13
C VAL A 7 -16.67 -4.91 -0.39
N LEU A 8 -16.76 -4.95 0.93
CA LEU A 8 -16.00 -5.91 1.75
C LEU A 8 -16.50 -7.34 1.53
N GLY A 9 -17.81 -7.54 1.36
CA GLY A 9 -18.40 -8.82 0.98
C GLY A 9 -17.94 -9.31 -0.39
N MET A 10 -17.83 -8.41 -1.37
CA MET A 10 -17.26 -8.72 -2.69
C MET A 10 -15.79 -9.15 -2.59
N CYS A 11 -14.97 -8.44 -1.81
CA CYS A 11 -13.57 -8.84 -1.57
C CYS A 11 -13.47 -10.22 -0.89
N PHE A 12 -14.36 -10.51 0.06
CA PHE A 12 -14.43 -11.82 0.70
C PHE A 12 -14.83 -12.93 -0.30
N LEU A 13 -15.82 -12.68 -1.15
CA LEU A 13 -16.23 -13.62 -2.20
C LEU A 13 -15.11 -13.89 -3.20
N TYR A 14 -14.34 -12.87 -3.58
CA TYR A 14 -13.15 -13.02 -4.42
C TYR A 14 -12.11 -13.97 -3.80
N ILE A 15 -11.79 -13.77 -2.51
CA ILE A 15 -10.86 -14.66 -1.80
C ILE A 15 -11.43 -16.08 -1.73
N LEU A 16 -12.72 -16.23 -1.44
CA LEU A 16 -13.37 -17.54 -1.33
C LEU A 16 -13.41 -18.30 -2.66
N GLU A 17 -13.71 -17.62 -3.77
CA GLU A 17 -13.65 -18.18 -5.13
C GLU A 17 -12.25 -18.69 -5.48
N ALA A 18 -11.22 -17.94 -5.10
CA ALA A 18 -9.82 -18.25 -5.37
C ALA A 18 -9.36 -19.59 -4.76
N PHE A 19 -9.88 -19.96 -3.59
CA PHE A 19 -9.55 -21.21 -2.90
C PHE A 19 -10.52 -22.34 -3.18
N VAL A 20 -11.80 -22.03 -3.38
CA VAL A 20 -12.86 -23.00 -3.65
C VAL A 20 -13.55 -22.64 -4.96
N PRO A 21 -12.91 -22.92 -6.12
CA PRO A 21 -13.51 -22.63 -7.41
C PRO A 21 -14.75 -23.50 -7.60
N ASN A 22 -15.92 -22.87 -7.53
CA ASN A 22 -17.22 -23.51 -7.71
C ASN A 22 -18.08 -22.61 -8.60
N MET A 23 -18.80 -23.19 -9.55
CA MET A 23 -19.71 -22.48 -10.45
C MET A 23 -20.68 -21.55 -9.71
N TYR A 24 -21.22 -21.98 -8.57
CA TYR A 24 -22.15 -21.15 -7.78
C TYR A 24 -21.45 -19.97 -7.10
N ILE A 25 -20.24 -20.17 -6.58
CA ILE A 25 -19.45 -19.12 -5.94
C ILE A 25 -19.04 -18.07 -6.98
N SER A 26 -18.56 -18.52 -8.14
CA SER A 26 -18.14 -17.64 -9.24
C SER A 26 -19.32 -16.81 -9.77
N PHE A 27 -20.51 -17.43 -9.92
CA PHE A 27 -21.72 -16.70 -10.30
C PHE A 27 -22.10 -15.62 -9.27
N ILE A 28 -22.13 -15.97 -7.97
CA ILE A 28 -22.44 -15.02 -6.89
C ILE A 28 -21.41 -13.89 -6.85
N PHE A 29 -20.13 -14.20 -7.01
CA PHE A 29 -19.05 -13.23 -7.06
C PHE A 29 -19.20 -12.26 -8.23
N ASN A 30 -19.43 -12.75 -9.45
CA ASN A 30 -19.62 -11.91 -10.64
C ASN A 30 -20.83 -10.97 -10.50
N VAL A 31 -21.94 -11.48 -9.97
CA VAL A 31 -23.14 -10.66 -9.69
C VAL A 31 -22.85 -9.61 -8.61
N ALA A 32 -22.14 -9.98 -7.54
CA ALA A 32 -21.75 -9.04 -6.48
C ALA A 32 -20.82 -7.95 -7.02
N ALA A 33 -19.84 -8.31 -7.86
CA ALA A 33 -18.92 -7.36 -8.49
C ALA A 33 -19.64 -6.36 -9.39
N ALA A 34 -20.57 -6.85 -10.24
CA ALA A 34 -21.42 -5.99 -11.06
C ALA A 34 -22.30 -5.07 -10.19
N ALA A 35 -22.92 -5.59 -9.13
CA ALA A 35 -23.73 -4.80 -8.21
C ALA A 35 -22.91 -3.71 -7.50
N VAL A 36 -21.70 -4.02 -7.05
CA VAL A 36 -20.78 -3.03 -6.47
C VAL A 36 -20.43 -1.96 -7.52
N PHE A 37 -20.06 -2.35 -8.74
CA PHE A 37 -19.76 -1.39 -9.80
C PHE A 37 -20.92 -0.41 -10.04
N PHE A 38 -22.13 -0.92 -10.31
CA PHE A 38 -23.29 -0.07 -10.62
C PHE A 38 -23.76 0.76 -9.42
N THR A 39 -23.58 0.28 -8.19
CA THR A 39 -23.92 1.07 -6.99
C THR A 39 -22.89 2.16 -6.69
N MET A 40 -21.61 1.99 -7.08
CA MET A 40 -20.55 2.97 -6.85
C MET A 40 -20.46 4.04 -7.95
N VAL A 41 -20.73 3.70 -9.23
CA VAL A 41 -20.65 4.66 -10.36
C VAL A 41 -21.39 5.99 -10.13
N PRO A 42 -22.61 6.02 -9.56
CA PRO A 42 -23.33 7.27 -9.31
C PRO A 42 -22.66 8.19 -8.29
N LEU A 43 -21.78 7.67 -7.43
CA LEU A 43 -21.07 8.47 -6.44
C LEU A 43 -19.89 9.26 -7.03
N LEU A 44 -19.43 8.91 -8.23
CA LEU A 44 -18.34 9.63 -8.85
C LEU A 44 -18.81 11.04 -9.25
N ASP A 45 -17.86 11.97 -9.16
CA ASP A 45 -18.01 13.32 -9.70
C ASP A 45 -18.24 13.26 -11.22
N ARG A 46 -18.71 14.36 -11.81
CA ARG A 46 -19.11 14.36 -13.23
C ARG A 46 -17.99 13.91 -14.16
N LYS A 47 -16.74 14.32 -13.88
CA LYS A 47 -15.57 13.93 -14.70
C LYS A 47 -15.23 12.46 -14.51
N GLY A 48 -15.13 11.99 -13.26
CA GLY A 48 -14.88 10.58 -12.97
C GLY A 48 -15.94 9.66 -13.56
N ARG A 49 -17.22 10.03 -13.48
CA ARG A 49 -18.32 9.24 -14.05
C ARG A 49 -18.24 9.12 -15.56
N ILE A 50 -17.97 10.23 -16.27
CA ILE A 50 -17.81 10.21 -17.74
C ILE A 50 -16.63 9.32 -18.12
N PHE A 51 -15.51 9.44 -17.41
CA PHE A 51 -14.32 8.64 -17.67
C PHE A 51 -14.57 7.16 -17.43
N THR A 52 -15.13 6.79 -16.28
CA THR A 52 -15.44 5.40 -15.93
C THR A 52 -16.44 4.77 -16.89
N LEU A 53 -17.56 5.45 -17.18
CA LEU A 53 -18.55 4.93 -18.12
C LEU A 53 -17.99 4.86 -19.55
N GLY A 54 -17.22 5.85 -19.98
CA GLY A 54 -16.56 5.85 -21.29
C GLY A 54 -15.62 4.66 -21.47
N LEU A 55 -14.74 4.41 -20.50
CA LEU A 55 -13.84 3.24 -20.49
C LEU A 55 -14.61 1.93 -20.41
N PHE A 56 -15.65 1.85 -19.58
CA PHE A 56 -16.47 0.65 -19.45
C PHE A 56 -17.17 0.31 -20.76
N THR A 57 -17.79 1.29 -21.41
CA THR A 57 -18.45 1.11 -22.72
C THR A 57 -17.43 0.78 -23.81
N ALA A 58 -16.24 1.40 -23.80
CA ALA A 58 -15.16 1.05 -24.72
C ALA A 58 -14.69 -0.39 -24.52
N GLY A 59 -14.53 -0.84 -23.27
CA GLY A 59 -14.21 -2.22 -22.93
C GLY A 59 -15.26 -3.21 -23.47
N ILE A 60 -16.55 -2.92 -23.25
CA ILE A 60 -17.65 -3.71 -23.82
C ILE A 60 -17.54 -3.80 -25.34
N PHE A 61 -17.27 -2.68 -26.02
CA PHE A 61 -17.13 -2.66 -27.48
C PHE A 61 -15.95 -3.50 -27.97
N ILE A 62 -14.80 -3.42 -27.29
CA ILE A 62 -13.61 -4.22 -27.61
C ILE A 62 -13.91 -5.71 -27.43
N HIS A 63 -14.47 -6.11 -26.29
CA HIS A 63 -14.83 -7.52 -26.03
C HIS A 63 -15.84 -8.04 -27.07
N TYR A 64 -16.82 -7.22 -27.43
CA TYR A 64 -17.79 -7.59 -28.48
C TYR A 64 -17.11 -7.76 -29.86
N ALA A 65 -16.16 -6.90 -30.20
CA ALA A 65 -15.40 -6.98 -31.46
C ALA A 65 -14.50 -8.22 -31.54
N VAL A 66 -13.97 -8.68 -30.39
CA VAL A 66 -13.17 -9.90 -30.27
C VAL A 66 -14.05 -11.18 -30.28
N GLY A 67 -15.36 -11.03 -30.09
CA GLY A 67 -16.34 -12.11 -30.19
C GLY A 67 -16.87 -12.62 -28.85
N ASP A 68 -16.48 -12.01 -27.74
CA ASP A 68 -16.97 -12.37 -26.41
C ASP A 68 -18.45 -11.99 -26.26
N ARG A 69 -19.25 -12.86 -25.61
CA ARG A 69 -20.70 -12.66 -25.45
C ARG A 69 -21.21 -13.06 -24.06
N GLY A 70 -22.29 -12.42 -23.62
CA GLY A 70 -23.03 -12.79 -22.42
C GLY A 70 -22.20 -12.66 -21.14
N MET A 71 -22.00 -13.77 -20.42
CA MET A 71 -21.33 -13.80 -19.11
C MET A 71 -19.84 -13.42 -19.18
N GLN A 72 -19.20 -13.65 -20.32
CA GLN A 72 -17.79 -13.29 -20.55
C GLN A 72 -17.54 -11.78 -20.46
N LEU A 73 -18.55 -10.95 -20.79
CA LEU A 73 -18.44 -9.49 -20.60
C LEU A 73 -18.42 -9.12 -19.11
N ILE A 74 -19.10 -9.89 -18.26
CA ILE A 74 -19.15 -9.66 -16.81
C ILE A 74 -17.84 -10.13 -16.17
N GLU A 75 -17.23 -11.20 -16.68
CA GLU A 75 -15.88 -11.64 -16.27
C GLU A 75 -14.82 -10.57 -16.53
N GLY A 76 -15.02 -9.71 -17.55
CA GLY A 76 -14.17 -8.53 -17.77
C GLY A 76 -14.12 -7.56 -16.58
N ILE A 77 -15.21 -7.46 -15.80
CA ILE A 77 -15.25 -6.64 -14.58
C ILE A 77 -14.33 -7.24 -13.50
N THR A 78 -14.21 -8.56 -13.45
CA THR A 78 -13.51 -9.27 -12.39
C THR A 78 -12.03 -9.50 -12.65
N GLN A 79 -11.54 -9.28 -13.88
CA GLN A 79 -10.13 -9.48 -14.28
C GLN A 79 -9.09 -8.80 -13.38
N ASN A 80 -9.41 -7.63 -12.81
CA ASN A 80 -8.49 -6.86 -11.96
C ASN A 80 -8.89 -6.85 -10.48
N MET A 81 -9.71 -7.82 -10.05
CA MET A 81 -10.23 -7.83 -8.67
C MET A 81 -9.17 -8.03 -7.61
N ALA A 82 -8.07 -8.72 -7.92
CA ALA A 82 -6.93 -8.82 -7.02
C ALA A 82 -6.37 -7.43 -6.67
N LEU A 83 -6.19 -6.56 -7.67
CA LEU A 83 -5.65 -5.21 -7.48
C LEU A 83 -6.60 -4.35 -6.64
N LEU A 84 -7.90 -4.46 -6.93
CA LEU A 84 -8.93 -3.71 -6.22
C LEU A 84 -9.07 -4.19 -4.76
N ALA A 85 -9.01 -5.51 -4.53
CA ALA A 85 -9.03 -6.10 -3.20
C ALA A 85 -7.83 -5.63 -2.37
N ILE A 86 -6.60 -5.69 -2.90
CA ILE A 86 -5.40 -5.17 -2.19
C ILE A 86 -5.56 -3.68 -1.85
N LEU A 87 -6.06 -2.86 -2.79
CA LEU A 87 -6.21 -1.42 -2.57
C LEU A 87 -7.19 -1.11 -1.42
N ILE A 88 -8.23 -1.93 -1.26
CA ILE A 88 -9.28 -1.74 -0.24
C ILE A 88 -8.87 -2.37 1.09
N LEU A 89 -8.30 -3.57 1.07
CA LEU A 89 -8.03 -4.37 2.26
C LEU A 89 -6.73 -3.96 2.95
N ALA A 90 -5.66 -3.62 2.22
CA ALA A 90 -4.37 -3.31 2.84
C ALA A 90 -4.42 -2.13 3.84
N PRO A 91 -5.18 -1.03 3.60
CA PRO A 91 -5.35 0.01 4.62
C PRO A 91 -6.03 -0.48 5.90
N LEU A 92 -6.80 -1.57 5.89
CA LEU A 92 -7.41 -2.14 7.09
C LEU A 92 -6.36 -2.73 8.05
N LEU A 93 -5.17 -3.08 7.55
CA LEU A 93 -4.02 -3.48 8.40
C LEU A 93 -3.55 -2.35 9.32
N SER A 94 -3.92 -1.09 9.04
CA SER A 94 -3.64 0.02 9.96
C SER A 94 -4.46 -0.03 11.25
N ILE A 95 -5.60 -0.74 11.28
CA ILE A 95 -6.48 -0.84 12.44
C ILE A 95 -5.79 -1.57 13.61
N PRO A 96 -5.23 -2.79 13.45
CA PRO A 96 -4.51 -3.45 14.54
C PRO A 96 -3.28 -2.64 14.97
N LEU A 97 -2.51 -2.10 14.02
CA LEU A 97 -1.34 -1.26 14.32
C LEU A 97 -1.67 -0.02 15.16
N ARG A 98 -2.85 0.56 14.96
CA ARG A 98 -3.33 1.69 15.75
C ARG A 98 -3.84 1.26 17.13
N ARG A 99 -4.50 0.09 17.24
CA ARG A 99 -4.93 -0.44 18.55
C ARG A 99 -3.77 -0.77 19.48
N GLU A 100 -2.63 -1.17 18.93
CA GLU A 100 -1.41 -1.44 19.69
C GLU A 100 -0.65 -0.17 20.11
N GLY A 101 -1.12 1.02 19.72
CA GLY A 101 -0.51 2.30 20.10
C GLY A 101 0.81 2.61 19.37
N ILE A 102 1.30 1.72 18.52
CA ILE A 102 2.56 1.86 17.76
C ILE A 102 2.54 3.16 16.93
N ILE A 103 1.41 3.42 16.27
CA ILE A 103 1.20 4.62 15.48
C ILE A 103 1.31 5.89 16.36
N ASP A 104 0.72 5.89 17.55
CA ASP A 104 0.68 7.05 18.45
C ASP A 104 2.07 7.34 19.05
N THR A 105 2.88 6.31 19.32
CA THR A 105 4.30 6.48 19.70
C THR A 105 5.10 7.19 18.60
N VAL A 106 4.88 6.81 17.33
CA VAL A 106 5.60 7.44 16.21
C VAL A 106 5.13 8.87 15.97
N ILE A 107 3.86 9.19 16.18
CA ILE A 107 3.35 10.56 16.10
C ILE A 107 4.00 11.44 17.17
N THR A 108 4.07 10.93 18.40
CA THR A 108 4.77 11.62 19.50
C THR A 108 6.23 11.86 19.13
N TYR A 109 6.85 10.88 18.47
CA TYR A 109 8.21 11.05 17.94
C TYR A 109 8.31 12.16 16.90
N LEU A 110 7.48 12.15 15.85
CA LEU A 110 7.52 13.19 14.82
C LEU A 110 7.24 14.59 15.38
N ASN A 111 6.41 14.71 16.41
CA ASN A 111 6.08 15.99 17.04
C ASN A 111 7.27 16.57 17.83
N GLU A 112 8.10 15.73 18.45
CA GLU A 112 9.34 16.17 19.11
C GLU A 112 10.40 16.63 18.10
N LEU A 113 10.44 16.03 16.91
CA LEU A 113 11.40 16.39 15.86
C LEU A 113 11.01 17.65 15.05
N LYS A 114 9.84 18.26 15.32
CA LYS A 114 9.27 19.38 14.52
C LYS A 114 10.16 20.62 14.46
N ASN A 115 11.01 20.83 15.47
CA ASN A 115 11.83 22.03 15.60
C ASN A 115 13.07 22.00 14.70
N SER A 116 13.39 20.86 14.08
CA SER A 116 14.47 20.76 13.09
C SER A 116 13.96 20.21 11.76
N PRO A 117 14.11 20.98 10.66
CA PRO A 117 13.71 20.55 9.32
C PRO A 117 14.38 19.25 8.85
N SER A 118 15.63 19.02 9.27
CA SER A 118 16.38 17.80 8.95
C SER A 118 15.77 16.57 9.64
N HIS A 119 15.56 16.69 10.95
CA HIS A 119 14.96 15.65 11.78
C HIS A 119 13.54 15.30 11.33
N THR A 120 12.74 16.31 11.05
CA THR A 120 11.40 16.14 10.50
C THR A 120 11.44 15.42 9.14
N PHE A 121 12.37 15.78 8.25
CA PHE A 121 12.51 15.14 6.95
C PHE A 121 12.83 13.65 7.07
N TYR A 122 13.87 13.29 7.82
CA TYR A 122 14.28 11.90 7.98
C TYR A 122 13.26 11.08 8.78
N GLY A 123 12.65 11.66 9.82
CA GLY A 123 11.62 11.00 10.61
C GLY A 123 10.39 10.62 9.78
N ILE A 124 9.84 11.57 9.02
CA ILE A 124 8.67 11.30 8.16
C ILE A 124 9.04 10.34 7.03
N SER A 125 10.20 10.52 6.40
CA SER A 125 10.65 9.63 5.32
C SER A 125 10.81 8.19 5.82
N SER A 126 11.42 8.00 6.99
CA SER A 126 11.60 6.68 7.61
C SER A 126 10.25 6.06 7.99
N PHE A 127 9.35 6.82 8.62
CA PHE A 127 8.02 6.32 8.96
C PHE A 127 7.22 5.91 7.73
N MET A 128 7.28 6.73 6.68
CA MET A 128 6.65 6.44 5.41
C MET A 128 7.25 5.20 4.74
N LEU A 129 8.57 5.04 4.80
CA LEU A 129 9.28 3.87 4.26
C LEU A 129 8.89 2.57 4.96
N THR A 130 8.60 2.61 6.26
CA THR A 130 8.18 1.41 7.00
C THR A 130 6.70 1.08 6.77
N LEU A 131 5.82 2.09 6.69
CA LEU A 131 4.38 1.86 6.51
C LEU A 131 3.95 1.64 5.06
N ALA A 132 4.60 2.31 4.10
CA ALA A 132 4.23 2.22 2.68
C ALA A 132 4.22 0.79 2.12
N PRO A 133 5.20 -0.08 2.45
CA PRO A 133 5.19 -1.47 2.01
C PRO A 133 3.97 -2.28 2.44
N ILE A 134 3.32 -1.95 3.56
CA ILE A 134 2.14 -2.71 4.03
C ILE A 134 0.85 -2.00 3.61
N LEU A 135 0.78 -0.70 3.85
CA LEU A 135 -0.45 0.08 3.68
C LEU A 135 -0.63 0.61 2.26
N ASN A 136 0.25 0.24 1.32
CA ASN A 136 0.25 0.64 -0.09
C ASN A 136 -0.02 2.14 -0.31
N MET A 137 -0.78 2.51 -1.35
CA MET A 137 -1.27 3.87 -1.58
C MET A 137 -2.03 4.46 -0.39
N GLY A 138 -2.63 3.63 0.48
CA GLY A 138 -3.30 4.06 1.71
C GLY A 138 -2.35 4.67 2.75
N ALA A 139 -1.06 4.27 2.74
CA ALA A 139 -0.05 4.79 3.64
C ALA A 139 0.03 6.32 3.60
N LEU A 140 -0.09 6.91 2.41
CA LEU A 140 0.06 8.36 2.22
C LEU A 140 -1.04 9.12 2.95
N ARG A 141 -2.30 8.66 2.83
CA ARG A 141 -3.45 9.28 3.52
C ARG A 141 -3.33 9.12 5.03
N ILE A 142 -2.92 7.94 5.49
CA ILE A 142 -2.81 7.60 6.91
C ILE A 142 -1.71 8.45 7.56
N VAL A 143 -0.50 8.43 6.99
CA VAL A 143 0.62 9.25 7.48
C VAL A 143 0.30 10.74 7.39
N HIS A 144 -0.40 11.18 6.34
CA HIS A 144 -0.83 12.57 6.23
C HIS A 144 -1.79 12.99 7.35
N GLY A 145 -2.84 12.20 7.62
CA GLY A 145 -3.78 12.50 8.71
C GLY A 145 -3.12 12.58 10.09
N PHE A 146 -1.99 11.91 10.28
CA PHE A 146 -1.22 11.98 11.53
C PHE A 146 -0.35 13.22 11.64
N VAL A 147 0.26 13.64 10.53
CA VAL A 147 1.25 14.71 10.51
C VAL A 147 0.61 16.08 10.23
N GLU A 148 -0.61 16.13 9.71
CA GLU A 148 -1.35 17.36 9.39
C GLU A 148 -1.43 18.33 10.59
N ASN A 149 -1.60 17.79 11.80
CA ASN A 149 -1.69 18.58 13.03
C ASN A 149 -0.34 19.19 13.48
N ILE A 150 0.79 18.72 12.94
CA ILE A 150 2.15 19.12 13.35
C ILE A 150 2.59 20.43 12.64
N ARG A 151 1.79 20.97 11.70
CA ARG A 151 2.05 22.24 10.97
C ARG A 151 3.41 22.30 10.25
N ILE A 152 3.75 21.23 9.55
CA ILE A 152 5.03 21.11 8.82
C ILE A 152 4.92 21.80 7.45
N PRO A 153 5.96 22.51 6.97
CA PRO A 153 5.93 23.13 5.65
C PRO A 153 5.61 22.12 4.55
N SER A 154 4.64 22.42 3.68
CA SER A 154 4.14 21.53 2.63
C SER A 154 5.25 21.00 1.71
N LYS A 155 6.24 21.83 1.38
CA LYS A 155 7.41 21.46 0.56
C LYS A 155 8.31 20.43 1.23
N LEU A 156 8.49 20.52 2.55
CA LEU A 156 9.26 19.54 3.32
C LEU A 156 8.48 18.23 3.38
N LEU A 157 7.19 18.32 3.69
CA LEU A 157 6.29 17.18 3.80
C LEU A 157 6.21 16.37 2.50
N SER A 158 6.04 17.05 1.36
CA SER A 158 5.97 16.38 0.04
C SER A 158 7.26 15.67 -0.32
N ARG A 159 8.42 16.25 0.03
CA ARG A 159 9.73 15.63 -0.18
C ARG A 159 9.91 14.40 0.70
N SER A 160 9.55 14.49 1.98
CA SER A 160 9.64 13.35 2.89
C SER A 160 8.75 12.19 2.46
N TYR A 161 7.52 12.50 2.04
CA TYR A 161 6.60 11.49 1.50
C TYR A 161 7.16 10.84 0.26
N TYR A 162 7.70 11.62 -0.68
CA TYR A 162 8.29 11.07 -1.90
C TYR A 162 9.41 10.09 -1.57
N VAL A 163 10.39 10.51 -0.76
CA VAL A 163 11.57 9.70 -0.43
C VAL A 163 11.23 8.42 0.32
N GLY A 164 10.23 8.45 1.22
CA GLY A 164 9.82 7.26 1.95
C GLY A 164 8.83 6.36 1.19
N PHE A 165 7.94 6.93 0.38
CA PHE A 165 6.88 6.19 -0.30
C PHE A 165 7.36 5.50 -1.58
N THR A 166 8.07 6.23 -2.45
CA THR A 166 8.36 5.72 -3.79
C THR A 166 9.23 4.47 -3.82
N PRO A 167 10.22 4.27 -2.92
CA PRO A 167 10.97 3.02 -2.86
C PRO A 167 10.05 1.82 -2.60
N ALA A 168 9.04 1.96 -1.75
CA ALA A 168 8.11 0.87 -1.44
C ALA A 168 7.31 0.39 -2.67
N VAL A 169 7.00 1.29 -3.60
CA VAL A 169 6.27 0.99 -4.85
C VAL A 169 7.04 0.01 -5.75
N ILE A 170 8.37 -0.02 -5.63
CA ILE A 170 9.25 -0.86 -6.46
C ILE A 170 9.30 -2.29 -5.95
N TRP A 171 9.33 -2.52 -4.64
CA TRP A 171 9.64 -3.85 -4.12
C TRP A 171 8.50 -4.51 -3.37
N SER A 172 7.56 -3.74 -2.81
CA SER A 172 6.53 -4.34 -1.96
C SER A 172 5.46 -5.08 -2.78
N PRO A 173 5.08 -6.30 -2.37
CA PRO A 173 4.05 -7.07 -3.04
C PRO A 173 2.64 -6.50 -2.84
N PHE A 174 2.48 -5.56 -1.90
CA PHE A 174 1.23 -4.83 -1.66
C PHE A 174 0.95 -3.74 -2.70
N PHE A 175 1.91 -3.46 -3.58
CA PHE A 175 1.69 -2.57 -4.71
C PHE A 175 1.28 -3.35 -5.96
N ALA A 176 0.18 -2.90 -6.56
CA ALA A 176 -0.33 -3.40 -7.83
C ALA A 176 0.74 -3.45 -8.92
N SER A 177 1.64 -2.46 -8.96
CA SER A 177 2.75 -2.39 -9.92
C SER A 177 3.63 -3.64 -9.88
N VAL A 178 4.01 -4.08 -8.67
CA VAL A 178 4.85 -5.27 -8.49
C VAL A 178 4.09 -6.51 -8.91
N GLY A 179 2.85 -6.67 -8.44
CA GLY A 179 2.06 -7.85 -8.76
C GLY A 179 1.75 -8.00 -10.26
N ILE A 180 1.53 -6.90 -10.98
CA ILE A 180 1.36 -6.91 -12.44
C ILE A 180 2.64 -7.39 -13.15
N VAL A 181 3.81 -6.91 -12.72
CA VAL A 181 5.10 -7.31 -13.29
C VAL A 181 5.34 -8.80 -13.09
N LEU A 182 5.11 -9.31 -11.87
CA LEU A 182 5.23 -10.75 -11.57
C LEU A 182 4.26 -11.58 -12.42
N PHE A 183 3.02 -11.12 -12.57
CA PHE A 183 1.98 -11.80 -13.33
C PHE A 183 2.34 -11.90 -14.82
N TYR A 184 2.75 -10.80 -15.45
CA TYR A 184 3.06 -10.80 -16.88
C TYR A 184 4.38 -11.51 -17.23
N LEU A 185 5.36 -11.50 -16.32
CA LEU A 185 6.65 -12.16 -16.53
C LEU A 185 6.66 -13.62 -16.06
N GLU A 186 5.58 -14.08 -15.43
CA GLU A 186 5.45 -15.42 -14.87
C GLU A 186 6.61 -15.81 -13.92
N ILE A 187 7.12 -14.83 -13.18
CA ILE A 187 8.21 -15.02 -12.21
C ILE A 187 7.69 -15.02 -10.77
N THR A 188 8.38 -15.76 -9.89
CA THR A 188 8.07 -15.77 -8.46
C THR A 188 8.55 -14.49 -7.79
N TYR A 189 7.84 -14.07 -6.74
CA TYR A 189 8.26 -12.89 -5.97
C TYR A 189 9.66 -13.05 -5.37
N LEU A 190 10.03 -14.27 -4.96
CA LEU A 190 11.35 -14.56 -4.42
C LEU A 190 12.50 -14.23 -5.41
N SER A 191 12.29 -14.48 -6.71
CA SER A 191 13.29 -14.14 -7.74
C SER A 191 13.39 -12.63 -7.97
N TYR A 192 12.31 -11.89 -7.71
CA TYR A 192 12.18 -10.47 -7.95
C TYR A 192 12.66 -9.61 -6.78
N VAL A 193 12.35 -10.00 -5.54
CA VAL A 193 12.49 -9.16 -4.33
C VAL A 193 13.92 -8.65 -4.14
N ALA A 194 14.94 -9.46 -4.45
CA ALA A 194 16.34 -9.04 -4.35
C ALA A 194 16.63 -7.83 -5.26
N PHE A 195 16.20 -7.87 -6.51
CA PHE A 195 16.36 -6.75 -7.44
C PHE A 195 15.52 -5.55 -7.02
N GLY A 196 14.26 -5.79 -6.66
CA GLY A 196 13.35 -4.72 -6.20
C GLY A 196 13.93 -3.95 -5.01
N VAL A 197 14.46 -4.65 -4.01
CA VAL A 197 15.08 -4.03 -2.82
C VAL A 197 16.35 -3.26 -3.18
N VAL A 198 17.20 -3.77 -4.08
CA VAL A 198 18.39 -3.03 -4.55
C VAL A 198 17.98 -1.70 -5.21
N PHE A 199 17.00 -1.73 -6.11
CA PHE A 199 16.49 -0.52 -6.75
C PHE A 199 15.82 0.43 -5.74
N ALA A 200 15.10 -0.10 -4.75
CA ALA A 200 14.51 0.70 -3.69
C ALA A 200 15.58 1.42 -2.85
N ILE A 201 16.67 0.73 -2.50
CA ILE A 201 17.82 1.33 -1.78
C ILE A 201 18.48 2.42 -2.62
N LEU A 202 18.72 2.17 -3.92
CA LEU A 202 19.29 3.16 -4.82
C LEU A 202 18.40 4.40 -4.97
N GLN A 203 17.10 4.20 -5.13
CA GLN A 203 16.12 5.30 -5.22
C GLN A 203 16.05 6.08 -3.90
N MET A 204 16.07 5.39 -2.77
CA MET A 204 16.09 6.01 -1.45
C MET A 204 17.35 6.86 -1.27
N ALA A 205 18.53 6.32 -1.62
CA ALA A 205 19.79 7.05 -1.56
C ALA A 205 19.76 8.29 -2.45
N ALA A 206 19.32 8.16 -3.71
CA ALA A 206 19.17 9.28 -4.62
C ALA A 206 18.20 10.34 -4.07
N GLY A 207 17.06 9.91 -3.52
CA GLY A 207 16.06 10.79 -2.92
C GLY A 207 16.59 11.54 -1.68
N MET A 208 17.31 10.85 -0.80
CA MET A 208 17.94 11.46 0.38
C MET A 208 19.01 12.49 -0.01
N ILE A 209 19.79 12.24 -1.06
CA ILE A 209 20.82 13.16 -1.55
C ILE A 209 20.16 14.39 -2.19
N LEU A 210 19.20 14.18 -3.09
CA LEU A 210 18.57 15.25 -3.88
C LEU A 210 17.70 16.18 -3.03
N PHE A 211 17.00 15.63 -2.03
CA PHE A 211 16.04 16.37 -1.22
C PHE A 211 16.54 16.74 0.17
N ARG A 212 17.84 16.55 0.45
CA ARG A 212 18.44 16.88 1.75
C ARG A 212 18.15 18.34 2.11
N PRO A 213 17.55 18.63 3.28
CA PRO A 213 17.34 20.00 3.72
C PRO A 213 18.69 20.71 3.96
N ALA A 214 18.80 21.96 3.49
CA ALA A 214 19.96 22.81 3.78
C ALA A 214 20.07 23.01 5.30
N GLY A 215 21.21 22.66 5.89
CA GLY A 215 21.44 22.64 7.35
C GLY A 215 21.58 21.24 7.98
N ALA A 216 21.32 20.16 7.24
CA ALA A 216 21.41 18.80 7.76
C ALA A 216 22.81 18.38 8.27
N VAL A 217 23.88 18.99 7.76
CA VAL A 217 25.28 18.68 8.12
C VAL A 217 25.66 19.26 9.48
N GLU A 218 25.22 20.48 9.80
CA GLU A 218 25.51 21.11 11.10
C GLU A 218 24.74 20.43 12.23
N THR A 219 23.49 20.01 12.00
CA THR A 219 22.71 19.23 12.99
C THR A 219 23.24 17.81 13.20
N ALA A 220 23.88 17.19 12.21
CA ALA A 220 24.45 15.85 12.36
C ALA A 220 25.65 15.83 13.32
N ALA A 221 26.47 16.88 13.30
CA ALA A 221 27.60 17.05 14.23
C ALA A 221 27.14 17.37 15.66
N ALA A 222 26.07 18.16 15.83
CA ALA A 222 25.50 18.47 17.14
C ALA A 222 24.86 17.25 17.86
N LEU A 223 24.48 16.21 17.11
CA LEU A 223 23.87 14.99 17.64
C LEU A 223 24.86 14.05 18.33
N GLU A 224 26.15 14.10 17.99
CA GLU A 224 27.15 13.31 18.72
C GLU A 224 27.26 13.82 20.18
N GLU A 225 26.94 15.09 20.45
CA GLU A 225 26.99 15.68 21.79
C GLU A 225 25.72 15.46 22.65
N GLU A 226 24.52 15.29 22.05
CA GLU A 226 23.25 15.15 22.81
C GLU A 226 22.87 13.70 23.19
N THR A 227 23.70 12.69 22.90
CA THR A 227 23.42 11.25 23.15
C THR A 227 23.40 10.81 24.64
N GLY A 228 23.23 11.74 25.58
CA GLY A 228 23.28 11.50 27.03
C GLY A 228 22.01 11.01 27.73
N ASN A 229 20.84 10.90 27.07
CA ASN A 229 19.58 10.50 27.73
C ASN A 229 19.03 9.14 27.23
N ALA A 230 19.64 8.05 27.69
CA ALA A 230 19.46 6.68 27.20
C ALA A 230 18.19 5.92 27.70
N ALA A 231 17.33 6.51 28.53
CA ALA A 231 16.21 5.79 29.14
C ALA A 231 14.89 5.87 28.32
N ALA A 232 14.61 6.98 27.64
CA ALA A 232 13.41 7.15 26.81
C ALA A 232 13.56 6.58 25.38
N ASP A 233 14.80 6.37 24.94
CA ASP A 233 15.16 5.92 23.59
C ASP A 233 14.92 4.40 23.38
N LYS A 234 15.01 3.59 24.46
CA LYS A 234 14.83 2.12 24.38
C LYS A 234 13.41 1.68 24.00
N GLY A 235 12.38 2.35 24.51
CA GLY A 235 10.99 2.03 24.18
C GLY A 235 10.61 2.41 22.74
N ARG A 236 11.12 3.54 22.27
CA ARG A 236 10.88 4.08 20.93
C ARG A 236 11.55 3.30 19.82
N LYS A 237 12.81 2.89 20.02
CA LYS A 237 13.51 2.01 19.07
C LYS A 237 12.82 0.66 18.98
N LYS A 238 12.33 0.14 20.10
CA LYS A 238 11.59 -1.13 20.14
C LYS A 238 10.36 -1.09 19.21
N ASP A 239 9.53 -0.05 19.28
CA ASP A 239 8.32 0.04 18.45
C ASP A 239 8.62 0.14 16.95
N LEU A 240 9.69 0.86 16.57
CA LEU A 240 10.14 0.95 15.17
C LEU A 240 10.67 -0.41 14.67
N TYR A 241 11.45 -1.13 15.50
CA TYR A 241 11.90 -2.49 15.19
C TYR A 241 10.76 -3.50 15.18
N THR A 242 9.74 -3.33 16.03
CA THR A 242 8.52 -4.15 16.02
C THR A 242 7.76 -3.93 14.72
N LEU A 243 7.61 -2.68 14.26
CA LEU A 243 6.96 -2.37 12.98
C LEU A 243 7.75 -2.96 11.80
N ALA A 244 9.08 -2.76 11.76
CA ALA A 244 9.92 -3.34 10.73
C ALA A 244 9.89 -4.88 10.75
N GLY A 245 9.89 -5.48 11.94
CA GLY A 245 9.74 -6.92 12.15
C GLY A 245 8.38 -7.43 11.69
N PHE A 246 7.30 -6.67 11.91
CA PHE A 246 5.97 -6.97 11.40
C PHE A 246 5.94 -6.93 9.86
N VAL A 247 6.51 -5.88 9.23
CA VAL A 247 6.64 -5.78 7.76
C VAL A 247 7.39 -6.99 7.21
N LEU A 248 8.57 -7.28 7.74
CA LEU A 248 9.41 -8.39 7.28
C LEU A 248 8.75 -9.74 7.52
N GLY A 249 8.09 -9.92 8.67
CA GLY A 249 7.34 -11.12 9.01
C GLY A 249 6.18 -11.35 8.05
N LEU A 250 5.45 -10.29 7.66
CA LEU A 250 4.36 -10.38 6.71
C LEU A 250 4.89 -10.72 5.30
N VAL A 251 5.97 -10.08 4.85
CA VAL A 251 6.61 -10.41 3.57
C VAL A 251 7.10 -11.86 3.56
N LEU A 252 7.70 -12.34 4.65
CA LEU A 252 8.16 -13.72 4.77
C LEU A 252 6.99 -14.70 4.77
N LEU A 253 5.90 -14.39 5.49
CA LEU A 253 4.67 -15.18 5.46
C LEU A 253 4.13 -15.31 4.04
N LEU A 254 4.08 -14.21 3.29
CA LEU A 254 3.62 -14.21 1.89
C LEU A 254 4.53 -15.06 0.99
N ILE A 255 5.85 -14.98 1.15
CA ILE A 255 6.80 -15.84 0.41
C ILE A 255 6.53 -17.32 0.72
N VAL A 256 6.37 -17.68 1.99
CA VAL A 256 6.07 -19.07 2.38
C VAL A 256 4.73 -19.51 1.78
N MET A 257 3.70 -18.67 1.85
CA MET A 257 2.40 -18.95 1.24
C MET A 257 2.49 -19.12 -0.28
N GLU A 258 3.28 -18.30 -0.99
CA GLU A 258 3.50 -18.41 -2.43
C GLU A 258 4.13 -19.75 -2.79
N GLN A 259 5.16 -20.17 -2.05
CA GLN A 259 5.85 -21.44 -2.28
C GLN A 259 4.98 -22.66 -1.99
N VAL A 260 4.10 -22.59 -0.98
CA VAL A 260 3.22 -23.71 -0.60
C VAL A 260 1.97 -23.78 -1.49
N SER A 261 1.38 -22.64 -1.81
CA SER A 261 0.10 -22.59 -2.53
C SER A 261 0.24 -22.55 -4.06
N HIS A 262 1.42 -22.17 -4.57
CA HIS A 262 1.67 -21.89 -5.99
C HIS A 262 0.66 -20.90 -6.61
N LYS A 263 -0.01 -20.09 -5.79
CA LYS A 263 -0.95 -19.06 -6.24
C LYS A 263 -0.22 -17.75 -6.48
N SER A 264 -0.80 -16.90 -7.34
CA SER A 264 -0.25 -15.58 -7.64
C SER A 264 -0.09 -14.72 -6.38
N MET A 265 1.02 -14.01 -6.27
CA MET A 265 1.29 -13.09 -5.15
C MET A 265 0.17 -12.08 -4.92
N LEU A 266 -0.48 -11.61 -5.99
CA LEU A 266 -1.62 -10.69 -5.94
C LEU A 266 -2.81 -11.23 -5.11
N LEU A 267 -3.09 -12.52 -5.24
CA LEU A 267 -4.16 -13.19 -4.52
C LEU A 267 -3.80 -13.36 -3.04
N LEU A 268 -2.55 -13.75 -2.76
CA LEU A 268 -2.06 -13.98 -1.40
C LEU A 268 -2.04 -12.70 -0.58
N VAL A 269 -1.61 -11.60 -1.17
CA VAL A 269 -1.62 -10.28 -0.54
C VAL A 269 -3.05 -9.83 -0.22
N SER A 270 -4.02 -10.15 -1.06
CA SER A 270 -5.43 -9.82 -0.80
C SER A 270 -6.01 -10.58 0.40
N MET A 271 -5.41 -11.72 0.79
CA MET A 271 -5.89 -12.58 1.86
C MET A 271 -5.39 -12.14 3.25
N VAL A 272 -4.20 -11.55 3.33
CA VAL A 272 -3.55 -11.17 4.59
C VAL A 272 -4.07 -9.83 5.11
#